data_AF-A0A9D4IW76-F1
#
_entry.id   AF-A0A9D4IW76-F1
#
_cell.length_a   1.000
_cell.length_b   1.000
_cell.length_c   1.000
_cell.angle_alpha   90.00
_cell.angle_beta   90.00
_cell.angle_gamma   90.00
#
_symmetry.space_group_name_H-M   'P 1'
#
loop_
_entity.id
_entity.type
_entity.pdbx_description
1 polymer ?
#
loop_
_entity_poly.entity_id
_entity_poly.type
_entity_poly.pdbx_seq_one_letter_code
_entity_poly.pdbx_strand_id
1 'polypeptide(L)'
;MKRQFREVNIDNFLNENENMNTKKKTESDMKLFNQFLLHKQDSRNVENIPAHELNNLICEFLLGFTKKIEVITSPQHCEASSAQLTAI
;
A
#
# COMPACT_ATOMS: atom_id res chain seq x y z
N MET A 1 -43.31 -7.48 -0.72
CA MET A 1 -42.33 -6.75 0.11
C MET A 1 -41.44 -5.93 -0.81
N LYS A 2 -41.65 -4.61 -0.90
CA LYS A 2 -40.84 -3.73 -1.77
C LYS A 2 -39.53 -3.42 -1.05
N ARG A 3 -38.38 -3.85 -1.59
CA ARG A 3 -37.06 -3.42 -1.09
C ARG A 3 -36.89 -1.96 -1.50
N GLN A 4 -36.96 -1.06 -0.52
CA GLN A 4 -36.67 0.35 -0.71
C GLN A 4 -35.16 0.53 -0.54
N PHE A 5 -34.43 0.69 -1.64
CA PHE A 5 -33.04 1.13 -1.58
C PHE A 5 -33.06 2.60 -1.18
N ARG A 6 -32.61 2.92 0.03
CA ARG A 6 -32.30 4.31 0.38
C ARG A 6 -31.10 4.73 -0.48
N GLU A 7 -31.12 5.93 -1.04
CA GLU A 7 -29.89 6.59 -1.49
C GLU A 7 -29.03 6.80 -0.24
N VAL A 8 -28.19 5.81 0.06
CA VAL A 8 -27.18 5.92 1.09
C VAL A 8 -26.04 6.69 0.44
N ASN A 9 -25.71 7.86 1.01
CA ASN A 9 -24.49 8.56 0.66
C ASN A 9 -23.32 7.63 1.04
N ILE A 10 -22.68 7.06 0.02
CA ILE A 10 -21.66 6.01 0.16
C ILE A 10 -20.47 6.55 0.95
N ASP A 11 -20.11 7.82 0.74
CA ASP A 11 -18.99 8.48 1.42
C ASP A 11 -19.26 8.64 2.92
N ASN A 12 -20.48 9.04 3.30
CA ASN A 12 -20.86 9.11 4.72
C ASN A 12 -20.85 7.72 5.37
N PHE A 13 -21.39 6.71 4.69
CA PHE A 13 -21.39 5.35 5.21
C PHE A 13 -19.96 4.81 5.40
N LEU A 14 -19.07 5.04 4.44
CA LEU A 14 -17.66 4.67 4.54
C LEU A 14 -16.97 5.40 5.70
N ASN A 15 -17.18 6.71 5.83
CA ASN A 15 -16.57 7.51 6.89
C ASN A 15 -17.06 7.10 8.29
N GLU A 16 -18.36 6.83 8.46
CA GLU A 16 -18.94 6.42 9.74
C GLU A 16 -18.49 5.02 10.18
N ASN A 17 -18.22 4.14 9.21
CA ASN A 17 -17.78 2.76 9.46
C ASN A 17 -16.27 2.57 9.32
N GLU A 18 -15.52 3.64 9.06
CA GLU A 18 -14.07 3.56 8.93
C GLU A 18 -13.45 3.21 10.28
N ASN A 19 -12.63 2.17 10.30
CA ASN A 19 -11.91 1.81 11.50
C ASN A 19 -10.88 2.90 11.83
N MET A 20 -11.10 3.62 12.93
CA MET A 20 -10.24 4.73 13.36
C MET A 20 -8.77 4.33 13.58
N ASN A 21 -8.49 3.07 13.95
CA ASN A 21 -7.11 2.60 14.07
C ASN A 21 -6.47 2.43 12.70
N THR A 22 -7.21 1.87 11.73
CA THR A 22 -6.76 1.75 10.35
C THR A 22 -6.51 3.13 9.74
N LYS A 23 -7.46 4.06 9.91
CA LYS A 23 -7.32 5.46 9.43
C LYS A 23 -6.03 6.11 9.95
N LYS A 24 -5.84 6.09 11.27
CA LYS A 24 -4.65 6.67 11.91
C LYS A 24 -3.36 6.02 11.44
N LYS A 25 -3.36 4.70 11.26
CA LYS A 25 -2.18 3.97 10.78
C LYS A 25 -1.86 4.34 9.34
N THR A 26 -2.85 4.33 8.46
CA THR A 26 -2.70 4.74 7.06
C THR A 26 -2.16 6.17 6.95
N GLU A 27 -2.73 7.12 7.70
CA GLU A 27 -2.24 8.50 7.71
C GLU A 27 -0.78 8.60 8.17
N SER A 28 -0.40 7.81 9.18
CA SER A 28 0.97 7.79 9.71
C SER A 28 1.95 7.17 8.73
N ASP A 29 1.60 6.03 8.14
CA ASP A 29 2.41 5.33 7.13
C ASP A 29 2.60 6.22 5.88
N MET A 30 1.52 6.88 5.43
CA MET A 30 1.56 7.81 4.28
C MET A 30 2.43 9.04 4.56
N LYS A 31 2.36 9.61 5.78
CA LYS A 31 3.26 10.71 6.17
C LYS A 31 4.73 10.29 6.09
N LEU A 32 5.06 9.09 6.56
CA LEU A 32 6.43 8.59 6.53
C LEU A 32 6.90 8.32 5.09
N PHE A 33 6.04 7.73 4.25
CA PHE A 33 6.36 7.50 2.85
C PHE A 33 6.55 8.81 2.08
N ASN A 34 5.70 9.81 2.30
CA ASN A 34 5.86 11.14 1.70
C ASN A 34 7.17 11.82 2.11
N GLN A 35 7.59 11.68 3.38
CA GLN A 35 8.90 12.17 3.81
C GLN A 35 10.06 11.47 3.09
N PHE A 36 9.95 10.16 2.85
CA PHE A 36 10.93 9.42 2.05
C PHE A 36 11.00 9.91 0.61
N LEU A 37 9.85 10.15 -0.03
CA LEU A 37 9.79 10.71 -1.38
C LEU A 37 10.48 12.08 -1.46
N LEU A 38 10.20 12.96 -0.51
CA LEU A 38 10.86 14.27 -0.41
C LEU A 38 12.38 14.13 -0.24
N HIS A 39 12.85 13.14 0.53
CA HIS A 39 14.29 12.85 0.66
C HIS A 39 14.92 12.38 -0.65
N LYS A 40 14.14 11.70 -1.50
CA LYS A 40 14.50 11.31 -2.88
C LYS A 40 14.34 12.44 -3.90
N GLN A 41 14.00 13.66 -3.46
CA GLN A 41 13.67 14.82 -4.30
C GLN A 41 12.44 14.61 -5.20
N ASP A 42 11.58 13.66 -4.84
CA ASP A 42 10.29 13.46 -5.49
C ASP A 42 9.19 14.19 -4.70
N SER A 43 8.62 15.22 -5.32
CA SER A 43 7.54 16.03 -4.74
C SER A 43 6.17 15.70 -5.35
N ARG A 44 6.08 14.69 -6.22
CA ARG A 44 4.81 14.26 -6.78
C ARG A 44 3.94 13.64 -5.69
N ASN A 45 2.64 13.90 -5.75
CA ASN A 45 1.71 13.12 -4.95
C ASN A 45 1.70 11.67 -5.41
N VAL A 46 1.49 10.73 -4.47
CA VAL A 46 1.52 9.28 -4.72
C VAL A 46 0.54 8.88 -5.83
N GLU A 47 -0.63 9.50 -5.91
CA GLU A 47 -1.64 9.22 -6.96
C GLU A 47 -1.18 9.56 -8.38
N ASN A 48 -0.14 10.39 -8.53
CA ASN A 48 0.40 10.80 -9.82
C ASN A 48 1.62 9.97 -10.24
N ILE A 49 2.11 9.06 -9.39
CA ILE A 49 3.26 8.22 -9.69
C ILE A 49 2.80 6.99 -10.48
N PRO A 50 3.38 6.70 -11.66
CA PRO A 50 3.09 5.49 -12.41
C PRO A 50 3.30 4.22 -11.58
N ALA A 51 2.42 3.23 -11.73
CA ALA A 51 2.43 2.02 -10.89
C ALA A 51 3.80 1.29 -10.84
N HIS A 52 4.49 1.20 -11.98
CA HIS A 52 5.81 0.55 -12.05
C HIS A 52 6.88 1.32 -11.27
N GLU A 53 6.82 2.65 -11.28
CA GLU A 53 7.75 3.52 -10.57
C GLU A 53 7.43 3.53 -9.06
N LEU A 54 6.15 3.60 -8.72
CA LEU A 54 5.67 3.53 -7.35
C LEU A 54 6.07 2.20 -6.69
N ASN A 55 5.98 1.08 -7.42
CA ASN A 55 6.43 -0.23 -6.93
C ASN A 55 7.90 -0.21 -6.52
N ASN A 56 8.77 0.36 -7.36
CA ASN A 56 10.21 0.46 -7.05
C ASN A 56 10.46 1.34 -5.83
N LEU A 57 9.78 2.49 -5.73
CA LEU A 57 9.88 3.40 -4.59
C LEU A 57 9.44 2.73 -3.28
N ILE A 58 8.36 1.95 -3.30
CA ILE A 58 7.90 1.18 -2.15
C ILE A 58 8.90 0.10 -1.78
N CYS A 59 9.44 -0.65 -2.74
CA CYS A 59 10.48 -1.65 -2.48
C CYS A 59 11.71 -1.01 -1.81
N GLU A 60 12.20 0.11 -2.33
CA GLU A 60 13.32 0.85 -1.74
C GLU A 60 13.01 1.35 -0.33
N PHE A 61 11.82 1.92 -0.14
CA PHE A 61 11.35 2.38 1.17
C PHE A 61 11.39 1.24 2.19
N LEU A 62 10.78 0.09 1.86
CA LEU A 62 10.73 -1.09 2.73
C LEU A 62 12.13 -1.65 3.02
N LEU A 63 13.00 -1.75 2.01
CA LEU A 63 14.40 -2.19 2.21
C LEU A 63 15.18 -1.26 3.14
N GLY A 64 14.84 0.04 3.16
CA GLY A 64 15.38 1.01 4.11
C GLY A 64 15.06 0.66 5.57
N PHE A 65 13.88 0.09 5.86
CA PHE A 65 13.50 -0.37 7.20
C PHE A 65 14.12 -1.73 7.56
N THR A 66 14.40 -2.58 6.57
CA THR A 66 14.93 -3.94 6.81
C THR A 66 16.43 -3.99 7.05
N LYS A 67 17.19 -2.90 6.99
CA LYS A 67 18.59 -2.89 7.46
C LYS A 67 18.75 -3.20 8.96
N LYS A 68 17.64 -3.26 9.71
CA LYS A 68 17.57 -3.78 11.09
C LYS A 68 17.00 -5.21 11.19
N ILE A 69 16.56 -5.80 10.08
CA ILE A 69 16.17 -7.21 9.93
C ILE A 69 17.31 -7.92 9.19
N GLU A 70 18.52 -7.84 9.74
CA GLU A 70 19.53 -8.83 9.39
C GLU A 70 18.95 -10.19 9.80
N VAL A 71 19.00 -11.18 8.90
CA VAL A 71 18.58 -12.58 9.13
C VAL A 71 17.09 -12.92 8.93
N ILE A 72 16.42 -12.50 7.84
CA ILE A 72 15.36 -13.37 7.24
C ILE A 72 15.31 -13.21 5.70
N THR A 73 16.42 -13.44 5.00
CA THR A 73 16.37 -13.84 3.58
C THR A 73 17.52 -14.80 3.30
N SER A 74 17.35 -16.06 3.72
CA SER A 74 18.08 -17.15 3.06
C SER A 74 17.44 -17.35 1.66
N PRO A 75 18.22 -17.58 0.58
CA PRO A 75 17.78 -17.33 -0.81
C PRO A 75 16.75 -18.30 -1.40
N GLN A 76 16.08 -19.12 -0.61
CA GLN A 76 15.50 -20.38 -1.10
C GLN A 76 13.99 -20.37 -1.35
N HIS A 77 13.32 -19.22 -1.47
CA HIS A 77 11.85 -19.19 -1.69
C HIS A 77 11.30 -18.26 -2.79
N CYS A 78 12.13 -17.62 -3.62
CA CYS A 78 11.61 -16.77 -4.71
C CYS A 78 11.21 -17.52 -6.00
N GLU A 79 11.45 -18.83 -6.12
CA GLU A 79 11.17 -19.58 -7.37
C GLU A 79 9.85 -20.36 -7.41
N ALA A 80 8.91 -20.15 -6.47
CA ALA A 80 7.66 -20.90 -6.48
C ALA A 80 6.45 -20.18 -7.11
N SER A 81 6.55 -18.90 -7.51
CA SER A 81 5.37 -18.16 -7.99
C SER A 81 5.23 -18.04 -9.51
N SER A 82 6.21 -18.49 -10.30
CA SER A 82 6.17 -18.33 -11.78
C SER A 82 5.51 -19.52 -12.50
N ALA A 83 5.40 -20.69 -11.86
CA ALA A 83 4.96 -21.91 -12.53
C ALA A 83 3.43 -22.18 -12.52
N GLN A 84 2.62 -21.39 -11.81
CA GLN A 84 1.18 -21.65 -11.68
C GLN A 84 0.27 -20.83 -12.61
N LEU A 85 0.83 -19.96 -13.47
CA LEU A 85 0.02 -19.11 -14.37
C LEU A 85 -0.03 -19.61 -15.83
N THR A 86 0.54 -20.76 -16.16
CA THR A 86 0.52 -21.32 -17.54
C THR A 86 -0.39 -22.54 -17.70
N ALA A 87 -1.37 -22.74 -16.82
CA ALA A 87 -2.30 -23.85 -16.94
C ALA A 87 -3.72 -23.47 -16.48
N ILE A 88 -4.38 -22.57 -17.23
CA ILE A 88 -5.83 -22.63 -17.52
C ILE A 88 -6.04 -22.16 -18.96
#